data_AF-A0A061PBH9-F1
#
_entry.id   AF-A0A061PBH9-F1
#
_cell.length_a   1.000
_cell.length_b   1.000
_cell.length_c   1.000
_cell.angle_alpha   90.00
_cell.angle_beta   90.00
_cell.angle_gamma   90.00
#
_symmetry.space_group_name_H-M   'P 1'
#
loop_
_entity.id
_entity.type
_entity.pdbx_description
1 polymer ?
#
loop_
_entity_poly.entity_id
_entity_poly.type
_entity_poly.pdbx_seq_one_letter_code
_entity_poly.pdbx_strand_id
1 'polypeptide(L)'
;MRSTHIDEVRNALDLYRYQNNLNSEMKWSKVSASYLEKYKGLMDIFMNFVIEDKVKMRVMFLQNEFSDHLVTKYAKEQLEDSYFKLYYQFIKHAFGLKYSSIDEPINARFFFDQFPDKKEKVDEFREFIYNLQFSSEFQDACLRIRYDQIVEADSKDHTILQCADIVTGAMNGKLNGDFLKIPPGKSRRGKRTIAKEKLYKHISSYIREWKPNFNVGMSTGNGNALENKMEPSLSTLELQTCPQKHLQTF
;
A
#
# COMPACT_ATOMS: atom_id res chain seq x y z
N MET A 1 2.87 -9.63 4.60
CA MET A 1 4.09 -9.81 5.39
C MET A 1 3.88 -10.98 6.32
N ARG A 2 4.90 -11.77 6.65
CA ARG A 2 4.79 -12.84 7.65
C ARG A 2 5.09 -12.29 9.04
N SER A 3 4.40 -12.78 10.07
CA SER A 3 4.59 -12.34 11.46
C SER A 3 5.99 -12.63 11.99
N THR A 4 6.75 -13.55 11.39
CA THR A 4 8.16 -13.79 11.75
C THR A 4 9.07 -12.62 11.35
N HIS A 5 8.69 -11.87 10.32
CA HIS A 5 9.51 -10.80 9.74
C HIS A 5 9.07 -9.41 10.23
N ILE A 6 7.95 -9.30 10.93
CA ILE A 6 7.39 -8.00 11.33
C ILE A 6 8.36 -7.23 12.23
N ASP A 7 8.91 -7.88 13.25
CA ASP A 7 9.80 -7.24 14.22
C ASP A 7 11.13 -6.87 13.58
N GLU A 8 11.66 -7.73 12.71
CA GLU A 8 12.86 -7.44 11.92
C GLU A 8 12.66 -6.17 11.07
N VAL A 9 11.58 -6.13 10.27
CA VAL A 9 11.28 -5.01 9.38
C VAL A 9 11.05 -3.73 10.18
N ARG A 10 10.23 -3.81 11.24
CA ARG A 10 9.92 -2.66 12.09
C ARG A 10 11.17 -2.11 12.76
N ASN A 11 11.97 -2.97 13.38
CA ASN A 11 13.18 -2.55 14.09
C ASN A 11 14.21 -1.92 13.14
N ALA A 12 14.40 -2.49 11.94
CA ALA A 12 15.32 -1.93 10.96
C ALA A 12 14.89 -0.52 10.49
N LEU A 13 13.59 -0.34 10.22
CA LEU A 13 13.07 0.96 9.80
C LEU A 13 13.11 2.00 10.94
N ASP A 14 12.71 1.61 12.15
CA ASP A 14 12.68 2.50 13.32
C ASP A 14 14.10 2.88 13.76
N LEU A 15 15.07 1.95 13.69
CA LEU A 15 16.48 2.23 13.92
C LEU A 15 17.03 3.28 12.93
N TYR A 16 16.73 3.13 11.64
CA TYR A 16 17.16 4.10 10.64
C TYR A 16 16.54 5.48 10.89
N ARG A 17 15.25 5.53 11.27
CA ARG A 17 14.58 6.80 11.62
C ARG A 17 15.28 7.48 12.79
N TYR A 18 15.57 6.73 13.84
CA TYR A 18 16.26 7.23 15.02
C TYR A 18 17.64 7.80 14.66
N GLN A 19 18.46 7.04 13.94
CA GLN A 19 19.81 7.46 13.53
C GLN A 19 19.81 8.69 12.62
N ASN A 20 18.78 8.85 11.78
CA ASN A 20 18.68 9.96 10.82
C ASN A 20 17.84 11.14 11.32
N ASN A 21 17.42 11.14 12.59
CA ASN A 21 16.55 12.17 13.19
C ASN A 21 15.25 12.38 12.39
N LEU A 22 14.62 11.29 11.94
CA LEU A 22 13.32 11.28 11.27
C LEU A 22 12.19 11.09 12.30
N ASN A 23 12.11 12.03 13.24
CA ASN A 23 11.20 11.97 14.39
C ASN A 23 9.76 12.37 14.02
N SER A 24 9.58 13.12 12.93
CA SER A 24 8.26 13.48 12.42
C SER A 24 7.68 12.36 11.55
N GLU A 25 6.36 12.22 11.55
CA GLU A 25 5.62 11.40 10.58
C GLU A 25 6.06 11.69 9.15
N MET A 26 6.45 10.64 8.43
CA MET A 26 6.96 10.71 7.06
C MET A 26 5.81 10.53 6.06
N LYS A 27 5.76 11.40 5.06
CA LYS A 27 4.69 11.43 4.06
C LYS A 27 5.23 11.86 2.71
N TRP A 28 4.64 11.37 1.63
CA TRP A 28 4.96 11.86 0.29
C TRP A 28 4.79 13.39 0.17
N SER A 29 3.76 13.93 0.82
CA SER A 29 3.47 15.37 0.89
C SER A 29 4.49 16.18 1.67
N LYS A 30 5.42 15.56 2.42
CA LYS A 30 6.50 16.19 3.21
C LYS A 30 7.87 16.09 2.55
N VAL A 31 8.02 15.33 1.46
CA VAL A 31 9.28 15.23 0.69
C VAL A 31 9.75 16.62 0.25
N SER A 32 11.02 16.92 0.52
CA SER A 32 11.69 18.18 0.21
C SER A 32 13.14 17.93 -0.17
N ALA A 33 13.81 18.93 -0.72
CA ALA A 33 15.21 18.79 -1.14
C ALA A 33 16.16 18.51 0.04
N SER A 34 15.91 19.09 1.22
CA SER A 34 16.77 18.92 2.40
C SER A 34 16.63 17.55 3.08
N TYR A 35 15.49 16.89 2.92
CA TYR A 35 15.23 15.57 3.50
C TYR A 35 15.36 14.44 2.49
N LEU A 36 15.65 14.74 1.21
CA LEU A 36 15.62 13.76 0.12
C LEU A 36 16.50 12.53 0.40
N GLU A 37 17.76 12.73 0.79
CA GLU A 37 18.68 11.62 1.02
C GLU A 37 18.25 10.75 2.22
N LYS A 38 17.65 11.37 3.25
CA LYS A 38 17.07 10.62 4.37
C LYS A 38 15.91 9.74 3.92
N TYR A 39 15.03 10.25 3.06
CA TYR A 39 13.92 9.48 2.50
C TYR A 39 14.41 8.35 1.60
N LYS A 40 15.45 8.57 0.78
CA LYS A 40 16.05 7.51 -0.04
C LYS A 40 16.58 6.37 0.81
N GLY A 41 17.40 6.64 1.83
CA GLY A 41 17.96 5.57 2.67
C GLY A 41 16.89 4.80 3.46
N LEU A 42 15.77 5.44 3.82
CA LEU A 42 14.64 4.69 4.38
C LEU A 42 14.00 3.78 3.34
N MET A 43 13.82 4.26 2.11
CA MET A 43 13.29 3.46 1.01
C MET A 43 14.24 2.34 0.60
N ASP A 44 15.56 2.49 0.74
CA ASP A 44 16.53 1.41 0.48
C ASP A 44 16.23 0.21 1.38
N ILE A 45 16.10 0.45 2.68
CA ILE A 45 15.77 -0.58 3.67
C ILE A 45 14.41 -1.22 3.34
N PHE A 46 13.39 -0.39 3.12
CA PHE A 46 12.05 -0.88 2.84
C PHE A 46 11.98 -1.70 1.54
N MET A 47 12.59 -1.23 0.46
CA MET A 47 12.58 -1.91 -0.83
C MET A 47 13.43 -3.18 -0.82
N ASN A 48 14.52 -3.24 -0.05
CA ASN A 48 15.26 -4.48 0.15
C ASN A 48 14.37 -5.56 0.79
N PHE A 49 13.59 -5.21 1.82
CA PHE A 49 12.63 -6.16 2.39
C PHE A 49 11.52 -6.58 1.42
N VAL A 50 11.17 -5.73 0.45
CA VAL A 50 10.25 -6.09 -0.63
C VAL A 50 10.90 -7.09 -1.61
N ILE A 51 12.15 -6.85 -2.00
CA ILE A 51 12.91 -7.74 -2.90
C ILE A 51 13.17 -9.11 -2.23
N GLU A 52 13.46 -9.12 -0.93
CA GLU A 52 13.67 -10.33 -0.13
C GLU A 52 12.37 -11.11 0.18
N ASP A 53 11.22 -10.68 -0.35
CA ASP A 53 9.89 -11.27 -0.09
C ASP A 53 9.50 -11.32 1.41
N LYS A 54 10.08 -10.43 2.22
CA LYS A 54 9.69 -10.23 3.63
C LYS A 54 8.48 -9.30 3.72
N VAL A 55 8.42 -8.29 2.84
CA VAL A 55 7.30 -7.37 2.66
C VAL A 55 6.65 -7.62 1.29
N LYS A 56 5.34 -7.83 1.25
CA LYS A 56 4.56 -7.73 -0.01
C LYS A 56 3.77 -6.44 -0.01
N MET A 57 4.04 -5.57 -0.97
CA MET A 57 3.31 -4.33 -1.18
C MET A 57 2.51 -4.38 -2.47
N ARG A 58 1.24 -3.98 -2.40
CA ARG A 58 0.36 -3.81 -3.57
C ARG A 58 -0.22 -2.41 -3.53
N VAL A 59 -0.32 -1.79 -4.70
CA VAL A 59 -0.95 -0.48 -4.89
C VAL A 59 -2.01 -0.62 -5.97
N MET A 60 -3.18 -0.05 -5.72
CA MET A 60 -4.28 0.03 -6.67
C MET A 60 -4.51 1.49 -7.04
N PHE A 61 -4.60 1.76 -8.34
CA PHE A 61 -5.01 3.04 -8.89
C PHE A 61 -6.36 2.89 -9.57
N LEU A 62 -7.24 3.86 -9.36
CA LEU A 62 -8.48 3.98 -10.12
C LEU A 62 -8.28 5.12 -11.13
N GLN A 63 -8.56 4.87 -12.41
CA GLN A 63 -8.53 5.92 -13.44
C GLN A 63 -9.75 6.83 -13.28
N ASN A 64 -9.58 8.16 -13.38
CA ASN A 64 -10.72 9.02 -13.11
C ASN A 64 -11.83 8.94 -14.15
N GLU A 65 -11.60 8.49 -15.39
CA GLU A 65 -12.71 8.27 -16.33
C GLU A 65 -13.76 7.29 -15.77
N PHE A 66 -13.29 6.24 -15.09
CA PHE A 66 -14.17 5.33 -14.36
C PHE A 66 -14.72 5.96 -13.08
N SER A 67 -13.92 6.74 -12.35
CA SER A 67 -14.42 7.41 -11.15
C SER A 67 -15.46 8.50 -11.45
N ASP A 68 -15.33 9.23 -12.55
CA ASP A 68 -16.20 10.32 -12.94
C ASP A 68 -17.53 9.77 -13.46
N HIS A 69 -17.49 8.67 -14.22
CA HIS A 69 -18.71 7.91 -14.54
C HIS A 69 -19.42 7.38 -13.28
N LEU A 70 -18.68 6.95 -12.26
CA LEU A 70 -19.28 6.58 -10.99
C LEU A 70 -19.84 7.83 -10.27
N VAL A 71 -19.05 8.89 -10.12
CA VAL A 71 -19.38 10.12 -9.36
C VAL A 71 -20.58 10.87 -9.95
N THR A 72 -20.71 10.88 -11.28
CA THR A 72 -21.80 11.59 -11.97
C THR A 72 -23.12 10.83 -11.92
N LYS A 73 -23.07 9.50 -11.71
CA LYS A 73 -24.25 8.61 -11.84
C LYS A 73 -24.76 8.07 -10.50
N TYR A 74 -23.92 8.08 -9.47
CA TYR A 74 -24.25 7.55 -8.16
C TYR A 74 -24.30 8.67 -7.11
N ALA A 75 -25.24 8.56 -6.18
CA ALA A 75 -25.30 9.45 -5.02
C ALA A 75 -24.03 9.29 -4.17
N LYS A 76 -23.67 10.32 -3.39
CA LYS A 76 -22.47 10.32 -2.52
C LYS A 76 -22.36 9.05 -1.66
N GLU A 77 -23.50 8.58 -1.12
CA GLU A 77 -23.58 7.37 -0.32
C GLU A 77 -23.23 6.10 -1.11
N GLN A 78 -23.69 6.00 -2.35
CA GLN A 78 -23.38 4.88 -3.25
C GLN A 78 -21.90 4.87 -3.69
N LEU A 79 -21.27 6.05 -3.75
CA LEU A 79 -19.82 6.17 -4.01
C LEU A 79 -18.99 5.69 -2.83
N GLU A 80 -19.37 6.05 -1.61
CA GLU A 80 -18.74 5.55 -0.38
C GLU A 80 -18.85 4.03 -0.28
N ASP A 81 -20.01 3.46 -0.63
CA ASP A 81 -20.19 2.00 -0.64
C ASP A 81 -19.37 1.34 -1.77
N SER A 82 -19.24 2.00 -2.92
CA SER A 82 -18.39 1.52 -4.02
C SER A 82 -16.92 1.42 -3.62
N TYR A 83 -16.48 2.35 -2.76
CA TYR A 83 -15.11 2.39 -2.25
C TYR A 83 -14.81 1.18 -1.37
N PHE A 84 -15.67 0.89 -0.38
CA PHE A 84 -15.52 -0.30 0.48
C PHE A 84 -15.60 -1.60 -0.32
N LYS A 85 -16.47 -1.69 -1.34
CA LYS A 85 -16.56 -2.85 -2.23
C LYS A 85 -15.27 -3.04 -3.03
N LEU A 86 -14.73 -1.99 -3.63
CA LEU A 86 -13.48 -2.05 -4.39
C LEU A 86 -12.33 -2.45 -3.46
N TYR A 87 -12.29 -1.88 -2.26
CA TYR A 87 -11.27 -2.18 -1.27
C TYR A 87 -11.34 -3.62 -0.76
N TYR A 88 -12.55 -4.13 -0.52
CA TYR A 88 -12.81 -5.53 -0.22
C TYR A 88 -12.27 -6.45 -1.33
N GLN A 89 -12.59 -6.15 -2.60
CA GLN A 89 -12.11 -6.94 -3.74
C GLN A 89 -10.58 -6.89 -3.86
N PHE A 90 -9.98 -5.74 -3.61
CA PHE A 90 -8.53 -5.57 -3.59
C PHE A 90 -7.88 -6.47 -2.54
N ILE A 91 -8.39 -6.48 -1.31
CA ILE A 91 -7.88 -7.33 -0.23
C ILE A 91 -8.05 -8.81 -0.58
N LYS A 92 -9.24 -9.19 -1.08
CA LYS A 92 -9.57 -10.58 -1.45
C LYS A 92 -8.62 -11.12 -2.52
N HIS A 93 -8.21 -10.30 -3.49
CA HIS A 93 -7.55 -10.78 -4.71
C HIS A 93 -6.09 -10.35 -4.90
N ALA A 94 -5.68 -9.17 -4.45
CA ALA A 94 -4.39 -8.58 -4.82
C ALA A 94 -3.18 -9.22 -4.11
N PHE A 95 -3.40 -9.79 -2.92
CA PHE A 95 -2.33 -10.32 -2.07
C PHE A 95 -2.09 -11.82 -2.22
N GLY A 96 -2.84 -12.51 -3.09
CA GLY A 96 -2.65 -13.94 -3.32
C GLY A 96 -2.99 -14.80 -2.10
N LEU A 97 -3.82 -14.30 -1.18
CA LEU A 97 -4.19 -14.98 0.08
C LEU A 97 -4.71 -16.40 -0.14
N LYS A 98 -5.52 -16.60 -1.17
CA LYS A 98 -6.03 -17.92 -1.58
C LYS A 98 -4.95 -18.96 -1.95
N TYR A 99 -3.68 -18.58 -1.98
CA TYR A 99 -2.56 -19.46 -2.29
C TYR A 99 -1.55 -19.60 -1.14
N SER A 100 -1.91 -19.20 0.08
CA SER A 100 -0.99 -19.08 1.22
C SER A 100 -0.67 -20.40 1.94
N SER A 101 -1.59 -21.36 1.98
CA SER A 101 -1.36 -22.72 2.50
C SER A 101 -2.50 -23.64 2.06
N ILE A 102 -2.24 -24.95 1.99
CA ILE A 102 -3.28 -25.97 1.74
C ILE A 102 -3.45 -26.87 2.99
N ASP A 103 -2.40 -26.99 3.81
CA ASP A 103 -2.33 -28.06 4.83
C ASP A 103 -2.49 -27.55 6.27
N GLU A 104 -2.26 -26.26 6.53
CA GLU A 104 -2.23 -25.71 7.89
C GLU A 104 -2.98 -24.38 8.05
N PRO A 105 -3.70 -24.18 9.18
CA PRO A 105 -4.39 -22.94 9.46
C PRO A 105 -3.44 -21.74 9.59
N ILE A 106 -3.65 -20.74 8.73
CA ILE A 106 -2.95 -19.45 8.80
C ILE A 106 -3.89 -18.40 9.38
N ASN A 107 -3.48 -17.74 10.46
CA ASN A 107 -4.20 -16.59 10.97
C ASN A 107 -3.77 -15.33 10.21
N ALA A 108 -4.73 -14.61 9.63
CA ALA A 108 -4.49 -13.31 8.99
C ALA A 108 -4.86 -12.17 9.93
N ARG A 109 -3.97 -11.18 10.04
CA ARG A 109 -4.18 -9.90 10.71
C ARG A 109 -4.23 -8.80 9.67
N PHE A 110 -5.20 -7.91 9.81
CA PHE A 110 -5.41 -6.80 8.88
C PHE A 110 -5.24 -5.50 9.64
N PHE A 111 -4.28 -4.69 9.20
CA PHE A 111 -4.01 -3.36 9.70
C PHE A 111 -4.41 -2.35 8.63
N PHE A 112 -5.54 -1.70 8.88
CA PHE A 112 -6.08 -0.64 8.04
C PHE A 112 -5.57 0.71 8.54
N ASP A 113 -5.20 1.62 7.64
CA ASP A 113 -5.12 3.04 8.04
C ASP A 113 -6.52 3.52 8.45
N GLN A 114 -6.57 4.63 9.20
CA GLN A 114 -7.83 5.15 9.73
C GLN A 114 -8.86 5.39 8.61
N PHE A 115 -10.05 4.83 8.79
CA PHE A 115 -11.13 5.02 7.82
C PHE A 115 -11.75 6.41 7.97
N PRO A 116 -11.86 7.21 6.90
CA PRO A 116 -12.46 8.54 6.97
C PRO A 116 -13.98 8.45 6.74
N ASP A 117 -14.67 7.64 7.55
CA ASP A 117 -16.12 7.38 7.48
C ASP A 117 -16.73 7.15 8.87
N LYS A 118 -18.06 7.05 8.93
CA LYS A 118 -18.80 6.80 10.18
C LYS A 118 -18.47 5.41 10.74
N LYS A 119 -18.44 5.30 12.07
CA LYS A 119 -18.18 4.05 12.80
C LYS A 119 -19.05 2.87 12.32
N GLU A 120 -20.33 3.10 12.04
CA GLU A 120 -21.27 2.08 11.55
C GLU A 120 -20.80 1.44 10.23
N LYS A 121 -20.36 2.25 9.26
CA LYS A 121 -19.84 1.76 7.97
C LYS A 121 -18.51 1.03 8.12
N VAL A 122 -17.68 1.50 9.05
CA VAL A 122 -16.41 0.83 9.38
C VAL A 122 -16.68 -0.53 10.01
N ASP A 123 -17.63 -0.64 10.93
CA ASP A 123 -18.03 -1.89 11.56
C ASP A 123 -18.61 -2.88 10.53
N GLU A 124 -19.44 -2.40 9.61
CA GLU A 124 -19.95 -3.19 8.47
C GLU A 124 -18.82 -3.69 7.57
N PHE A 125 -17.84 -2.82 7.24
CA PHE A 125 -16.67 -3.22 6.47
C PHE A 125 -15.81 -4.26 7.19
N ARG A 126 -15.59 -4.10 8.50
CA ARG A 126 -14.88 -5.08 9.33
C ARG A 126 -15.59 -6.42 9.33
N GLU A 127 -16.92 -6.42 9.36
CA GLU A 127 -17.74 -7.63 9.25
C GLU A 127 -17.58 -8.30 7.87
N PHE A 128 -17.58 -7.53 6.77
CA PHE A 128 -17.29 -8.08 5.44
C PHE A 128 -15.91 -8.73 5.38
N ILE A 129 -14.88 -8.09 5.94
CA ILE A 129 -13.52 -8.66 5.99
C ILE A 129 -13.47 -9.92 6.85
N TYR A 130 -14.13 -9.93 8.00
CA TYR A 130 -14.22 -11.12 8.85
C TYR A 130 -14.91 -12.28 8.13
N ASN A 131 -15.98 -12.01 7.38
CA ASN A 131 -16.75 -13.01 6.65
C ASN A 131 -16.00 -13.60 5.44
N LEU A 132 -14.89 -12.99 4.98
CA LEU A 132 -14.04 -13.57 3.94
C LEU A 132 -13.56 -14.98 4.28
N GLN A 133 -13.32 -15.28 5.55
CA GLN A 133 -12.84 -16.59 5.99
C GLN A 133 -13.82 -17.74 5.70
N PHE A 134 -15.09 -17.43 5.47
CA PHE A 134 -16.12 -18.42 5.13
C PHE A 134 -16.29 -18.63 3.61
N SER A 135 -15.58 -17.86 2.79
CA SER A 135 -15.56 -18.09 1.34
C SER A 135 -14.78 -19.37 1.02
N SER A 136 -15.19 -20.09 -0.03
CA SER A 136 -14.52 -21.33 -0.45
C SER A 136 -13.02 -21.09 -0.71
N GLU A 137 -12.65 -19.97 -1.33
CA GLU A 137 -11.25 -19.69 -1.64
C GLU A 137 -10.37 -19.47 -0.39
N PHE A 138 -10.95 -19.04 0.73
CA PHE A 138 -10.22 -18.86 2.00
C PHE A 138 -10.24 -20.13 2.84
N GLN A 139 -11.34 -20.90 2.79
CA GLN A 139 -11.41 -22.21 3.42
C GLN A 139 -10.42 -23.20 2.79
N ASP A 140 -10.35 -23.24 1.45
CA ASP A 140 -9.38 -24.04 0.70
C ASP A 140 -7.94 -23.65 1.03
N ALA A 141 -7.72 -22.37 1.38
CA ALA A 141 -6.43 -21.83 1.77
C ALA A 141 -6.12 -21.95 3.28
N CYS A 142 -6.99 -22.62 4.05
CA CYS A 142 -6.92 -22.73 5.51
C CYS A 142 -6.77 -21.37 6.23
N LEU A 143 -7.32 -20.28 5.68
CA LEU A 143 -7.19 -18.95 6.25
C LEU A 143 -8.23 -18.69 7.34
N ARG A 144 -7.77 -18.20 8.48
CA ARG A 144 -8.60 -17.78 9.62
C ARG A 144 -8.41 -16.30 9.90
N ILE A 145 -9.53 -15.62 10.16
CA ILE A 145 -9.53 -14.19 10.47
C ILE A 145 -10.21 -14.03 11.82
N ARG A 146 -9.50 -13.48 12.80
CA ARG A 146 -10.13 -13.11 14.06
C ARG A 146 -10.61 -11.67 13.98
N TYR A 147 -11.82 -11.41 14.45
CA TYR A 147 -12.42 -10.07 14.38
C TYR A 147 -11.60 -9.01 15.15
N ASP A 148 -10.97 -9.40 16.27
CA ASP A 148 -10.07 -8.55 17.06
C ASP A 148 -8.73 -8.24 16.37
N GLN A 149 -8.40 -8.98 15.31
CA GLN A 149 -7.18 -8.82 14.51
C GLN A 149 -7.42 -8.04 13.21
N ILE A 150 -8.62 -7.49 13.06
CA ILE A 150 -8.95 -6.45 12.09
C ILE A 150 -8.78 -5.15 12.87
N VAL A 151 -7.73 -4.39 12.61
CA VAL A 151 -7.32 -3.24 13.44
C VAL A 151 -7.13 -2.00 12.59
N GLU A 152 -7.55 -0.86 13.13
CA GLU A 152 -7.18 0.45 12.59
C GLU A 152 -5.86 0.88 13.24
N ALA A 153 -4.88 1.21 12.42
CA ALA A 153 -3.57 1.68 12.83
C ALA A 153 -3.49 3.20 12.64
N ASP A 154 -2.86 3.89 13.59
CA ASP A 154 -2.44 5.28 13.36
C ASP A 154 -1.19 5.25 12.49
N SER A 155 -1.31 5.77 11.26
CA SER A 155 -0.19 5.86 10.33
C SER A 155 0.98 6.69 10.86
N LYS A 156 0.79 7.56 11.86
CA LYS A 156 1.89 8.29 12.54
C LYS A 156 2.84 7.38 13.31
N ASP A 157 2.29 6.33 13.91
CA ASP A 157 3.04 5.40 14.77
C ASP A 157 3.50 4.17 13.99
N HIS A 158 3.16 4.09 12.71
CA HIS A 158 3.40 2.91 11.89
C HIS A 158 4.34 3.19 10.71
N THR A 159 5.64 2.96 10.91
CA THR A 159 6.68 3.26 9.90
C THR A 159 6.47 2.52 8.57
N ILE A 160 6.02 1.27 8.59
CA ILE A 160 5.74 0.51 7.35
C ILE A 160 4.60 1.15 6.54
N LEU A 161 3.51 1.62 7.19
CA LEU A 161 2.43 2.34 6.52
C LEU A 161 2.92 3.67 5.92
N GLN A 162 3.83 4.37 6.59
CA GLN A 162 4.46 5.58 6.04
C GLN A 162 5.32 5.28 4.81
N CYS A 163 6.07 4.17 4.81
CA CYS A 163 6.79 3.71 3.62
C CYS A 163 5.84 3.40 2.47
N ALA A 164 4.72 2.73 2.76
CA ALA A 164 3.68 2.46 1.78
C ALA A 164 3.06 3.76 1.22
N ASP A 165 2.82 4.79 2.05
CA ASP A 165 2.36 6.11 1.61
C ASP A 165 3.36 6.78 0.64
N ILE A 166 4.66 6.73 0.97
CA ILE A 166 5.72 7.32 0.13
C ILE A 166 5.77 6.65 -1.23
N VAL A 167 5.76 5.31 -1.28
CA VAL A 167 5.79 4.56 -2.54
C VAL A 167 4.50 4.84 -3.34
N THR A 168 3.34 4.80 -2.70
CA THR A 168 2.04 5.08 -3.36
C THR A 168 2.01 6.50 -3.94
N GLY A 169 2.43 7.49 -3.16
CA GLY A 169 2.50 8.88 -3.59
C GLY A 169 3.50 9.13 -4.72
N ALA A 170 4.64 8.41 -4.71
CA ALA A 170 5.62 8.48 -5.78
C ALA A 170 5.07 7.96 -7.11
N MET A 171 4.38 6.81 -7.08
CA MET A 171 3.73 6.22 -8.26
C MET A 171 2.58 7.11 -8.76
N ASN A 172 1.73 7.61 -7.86
CA ASN A 172 0.66 8.54 -8.22
C ASN A 172 1.21 9.82 -8.89
N GLY A 173 2.27 10.40 -8.33
CA GLY A 173 2.92 11.58 -8.91
C GLY A 173 3.49 11.34 -10.31
N LYS A 174 3.94 10.12 -10.62
CA LYS A 174 4.36 9.74 -11.97
C LYS A 174 3.16 9.64 -12.92
N LEU A 175 2.08 8.97 -12.50
CA LEU A 175 0.86 8.80 -13.30
C LEU A 175 0.25 10.15 -13.68
N ASN A 176 0.18 11.08 -12.72
CA ASN A 176 -0.42 12.40 -12.91
C ASN A 176 0.50 13.43 -13.58
N GLY A 177 1.70 13.01 -14.00
CA GLY A 177 2.67 13.92 -14.62
C GLY A 177 3.15 15.05 -13.69
N ASP A 178 3.01 14.91 -12.37
CA ASP A 178 3.30 15.97 -11.38
C ASP A 178 4.75 16.44 -11.45
N PHE A 179 5.66 15.56 -11.88
CA PHE A 179 7.08 15.87 -12.00
C PHE A 179 7.39 16.81 -13.16
N LEU A 180 6.47 17.01 -14.10
CA LEU A 180 6.64 17.90 -15.25
C LEU A 180 6.10 19.32 -14.99
N LYS A 181 5.31 19.51 -13.93
CA LYS A 181 4.62 20.78 -13.63
C LYS A 181 5.62 21.91 -13.34
N ILE A 182 5.50 22.99 -14.11
CA ILE A 182 6.21 24.26 -13.90
C ILE A 182 5.22 25.26 -13.30
N PRO A 183 5.52 25.90 -12.16
CA PRO A 183 4.60 26.88 -11.57
C PRO A 183 4.31 28.06 -12.51
N PRO A 184 3.09 28.63 -12.49
CA PRO A 184 2.76 29.83 -13.26
C PRO A 184 3.76 30.97 -13.00
N GLY A 185 4.21 31.63 -14.07
CA GLY A 185 5.20 32.71 -13.99
C GLY A 185 6.64 32.28 -13.69
N LYS A 186 6.95 30.97 -13.73
CA LYS A 186 8.32 30.45 -13.62
C LYS A 186 8.73 29.73 -14.91
N SER A 187 10.03 29.73 -15.20
CA SER A 187 10.62 28.99 -16.33
C SER A 187 11.19 27.64 -15.95
N ARG A 188 11.21 27.30 -14.65
CA ARG A 188 11.81 26.08 -14.10
C ARG A 188 10.92 25.45 -13.03
N ARG A 189 11.03 24.13 -12.92
CA ARG A 189 10.38 23.33 -11.87
C ARG A 189 10.93 23.70 -10.50
N GLY A 190 10.06 23.68 -9.48
CA GLY A 190 10.46 23.96 -8.10
C GLY A 190 11.41 22.89 -7.52
N LYS A 191 12.25 23.27 -6.55
CA LYS A 191 13.17 22.34 -5.85
C LYS A 191 12.45 21.11 -5.29
N ARG A 192 11.22 21.30 -4.81
CA ARG A 192 10.38 20.22 -4.28
C ARG A 192 9.94 19.21 -5.33
N THR A 193 9.50 19.68 -6.50
CA THR A 193 9.13 18.82 -7.64
C THR A 193 10.32 17.98 -8.08
N ILE A 194 11.51 18.59 -8.17
CA ILE A 194 12.75 17.89 -8.51
C ILE A 194 13.11 16.84 -7.46
N ALA A 195 12.99 17.16 -6.17
CA ALA A 195 13.26 16.20 -5.09
C ALA A 195 12.32 15.00 -5.15
N LYS A 196 11.03 15.23 -5.34
CA LYS A 196 10.02 14.16 -5.51
C LYS A 196 10.31 13.28 -6.73
N GLU A 197 10.66 13.88 -7.87
CA GLU A 197 11.06 13.12 -9.07
C GLU A 197 12.28 12.24 -8.80
N LYS A 198 13.29 12.76 -8.10
CA LYS A 198 14.48 11.99 -7.71
C LYS A 198 14.13 10.82 -6.81
N LEU A 199 13.27 11.02 -5.81
CA LEU A 199 12.82 9.92 -4.93
C LEU A 199 12.01 8.88 -5.69
N TYR A 200 11.11 9.30 -6.60
CA TYR A 200 10.39 8.38 -7.48
C TYR A 200 11.35 7.54 -8.34
N LYS A 201 12.33 8.18 -9.00
CA LYS A 201 13.32 7.48 -9.84
C LYS A 201 14.11 6.44 -9.05
N HIS A 202 14.44 6.78 -7.81
CA HIS A 202 15.12 5.92 -6.86
C HIS A 202 14.28 4.69 -6.49
N ILE A 203 13.03 4.87 -6.04
CA ILE A 203 12.12 3.75 -5.77
C ILE A 203 11.88 2.90 -7.03
N SER A 204 11.73 3.55 -8.18
CA SER A 204 11.49 2.88 -9.45
C SER A 204 12.68 2.03 -9.93
N SER A 205 13.92 2.30 -9.52
CA SER A 205 15.06 1.45 -9.90
C SER A 205 14.95 0.09 -9.24
N TYR A 206 14.65 0.03 -7.94
CA TYR A 206 14.40 -1.21 -7.21
C TYR A 206 13.30 -2.07 -7.86
N ILE A 207 12.19 -1.45 -8.26
CA ILE A 207 11.10 -2.19 -8.94
C ILE A 207 11.56 -2.74 -10.29
N ARG A 208 12.39 -1.99 -11.01
CA ARG A 208 12.89 -2.38 -12.34
C ARG A 208 13.98 -3.45 -12.29
N GLU A 209 14.68 -3.60 -11.17
CA GLU A 209 15.60 -4.72 -10.96
C GLU A 209 14.86 -6.05 -11.03
N TRP A 210 13.71 -6.16 -10.35
CA TRP A 210 12.88 -7.36 -10.36
C TRP A 210 11.95 -7.45 -11.58
N LYS A 211 11.42 -6.33 -12.06
CA LYS A 211 10.52 -6.27 -13.23
C LYS A 211 11.08 -5.33 -14.30
N PRO A 212 12.00 -5.82 -15.17
CA PRO A 212 12.52 -5.05 -16.28
C PRO A 212 11.38 -4.44 -17.12
N ASN A 213 11.54 -3.20 -17.55
CA ASN A 213 10.52 -2.42 -18.27
C ASN A 213 9.27 -2.03 -17.45
N PHE A 214 9.34 -2.05 -16.11
CA PHE A 214 8.25 -1.55 -15.28
C PHE A 214 7.84 -0.11 -15.66
N ASN A 215 6.56 0.04 -15.99
CA ASN A 215 5.87 1.32 -16.17
C ASN A 215 4.74 1.45 -15.15
N VAL A 216 4.60 2.63 -14.57
CA VAL A 216 3.56 2.87 -13.56
C VAL A 216 2.19 2.76 -14.24
N GLY A 217 1.28 2.01 -13.63
CA GLY A 217 -0.04 1.68 -14.18
C GLY A 217 -0.13 0.30 -14.82
N MET A 218 1.00 -0.39 -15.05
CA MET A 218 0.97 -1.80 -15.43
C MET A 218 0.68 -2.70 -14.23
N SER A 219 0.01 -3.83 -14.46
CA SER A 219 -0.17 -4.84 -13.41
C SER A 219 1.18 -5.45 -13.01
N THR A 220 1.45 -5.46 -11.70
CA THR A 220 2.54 -6.24 -11.09
C THR A 220 2.08 -7.62 -10.62
N GLY A 221 0.80 -7.95 -10.79
CA GLY A 221 0.32 -9.33 -10.70
C GLY A 221 0.69 -10.08 -11.96
N ASN A 222 1.57 -11.07 -11.87
CA ASN A 222 1.87 -11.93 -13.01
C ASN A 222 0.69 -12.89 -13.20
N GLY A 223 0.30 -13.14 -14.46
CA GLY A 223 -0.79 -14.06 -14.81
C GLY A 223 -0.53 -15.53 -14.39
N ASN A 224 0.69 -15.84 -13.94
CA ASN A 224 1.03 -17.13 -13.34
C ASN A 224 0.83 -17.09 -11.82
N ALA A 225 -0.10 -17.94 -11.34
CA ALA A 225 -0.53 -18.04 -9.95
C ALA A 225 0.59 -18.41 -8.96
N LEU A 226 1.70 -19.00 -9.42
CA LEU A 226 2.78 -19.52 -8.58
C LEU A 226 3.67 -18.42 -7.98
N GLU A 227 3.95 -17.34 -8.71
CA GLU A 227 4.77 -16.22 -8.20
C GLU A 227 3.97 -15.25 -7.32
N ASN A 228 2.64 -15.32 -7.37
CA ASN A 228 1.76 -14.60 -6.46
C ASN A 228 1.61 -15.32 -5.11
N LYS A 229 2.10 -16.56 -4.97
CA LYS A 229 2.05 -17.32 -3.72
C LYS A 229 2.93 -16.66 -2.68
N MET A 230 2.43 -16.51 -1.46
CA MET A 230 3.32 -16.55 -0.30
C MET A 230 3.62 -18.03 -0.08
N GLU A 231 4.89 -18.43 -0.06
CA GLU A 231 5.22 -19.83 0.21
C GLU A 231 4.67 -20.27 1.58
N PRO A 232 4.02 -21.45 1.66
CA PRO A 232 3.49 -21.95 2.90
C PRO A 232 4.62 -22.18 3.90
N SER A 233 4.58 -21.46 5.01
CA SER A 233 5.37 -21.76 6.21
C SER A 233 4.58 -21.31 7.42
N LEU A 234 4.58 -22.15 8.46
CA LEU A 234 3.95 -21.96 9.78
C LEU A 234 4.14 -20.54 10.33
N SER A 235 3.27 -19.59 9.99
CA SER A 235 3.22 -18.27 10.62
C SER A 235 1.99 -17.45 10.22
N THR A 236 1.60 -16.56 11.13
CA THR A 236 0.54 -15.56 10.96
C THR A 236 0.89 -14.59 9.82
N LEU A 237 -0.08 -14.20 9.00
CA LEU A 237 0.09 -13.22 7.91
C LEU A 237 -0.43 -11.85 8.35
N GLU A 238 0.36 -10.80 8.12
CA GLU A 238 -0.06 -9.42 8.32
C GLU A 238 -0.19 -8.69 6.98
N LEU A 239 -1.36 -8.07 6.80
CA LEU A 239 -1.66 -7.20 5.69
C LEU A 239 -1.84 -5.78 6.18
N GLN A 240 -0.99 -4.91 5.67
CA GLN A 240 -1.04 -3.47 5.92
C GLN A 240 -1.46 -2.78 4.64
N THR A 241 -2.50 -1.98 4.74
CA THR A 241 -3.10 -1.31 3.60
C THR A 241 -3.30 0.16 3.91
N CYS A 242 -2.74 1.03 3.06
CA CYS A 242 -2.95 2.47 3.13
C CYS A 242 -4.03 2.87 2.11
N PRO A 243 -5.29 3.03 2.53
CA PRO A 243 -6.34 3.61 1.71
C PRO A 243 -6.07 5.07 1.38
N GLN A 244 -5.53 5.38 0.19
CA GLN A 244 -5.54 6.76 -0.28
C GLN A 244 -6.90 7.08 -0.91
N LYS A 245 -7.76 7.80 -0.17
CA LYS A 245 -8.89 8.57 -0.76
C LYS A 245 -8.33 9.76 -1.56
N HIS A 246 -7.54 9.50 -2.59
CA HIS A 246 -7.24 10.50 -3.61
C HIS A 246 -8.12 10.25 -4.82
N LEU A 247 -9.41 10.49 -4.64
CA LEU A 247 -10.24 11.07 -5.71
C LEU A 247 -9.72 12.49 -5.90
N GLN A 248 -8.61 12.65 -6.61
CA GLN A 248 -8.20 13.96 -7.10
C GLN A 248 -8.57 14.05 -8.57
N THR A 249 -9.50 14.97 -8.80
CA THR A 249 -9.94 15.54 -10.06
C THR A 249 -8.81 15.65 -11.08
N PHE A 250 -9.09 15.19 -12.30
CA PHE A 250 -8.36 15.64 -13.49
C PHE A 250 -8.74 17.09 -13.80
#